data_AF-A0A251XSX2-F1
#
_entry.id   AF-A0A251XSX2-F1
#
_cell.length_a   1.000
_cell.length_b   1.000
_cell.length_c   1.000
_cell.angle_alpha   90.00
_cell.angle_beta   90.00
_cell.angle_gamma   90.00
#
_symmetry.space_group_name_H-M   'P 1'
#
loop_
_entity.id
_entity.type
_entity.pdbx_description
1 polymer ?
#
loop_
_entity_poly.entity_id
_entity_poly.type
_entity_poly.pdbx_seq_one_letter_code
_entity_poly.pdbx_strand_id
1 'polypeptide(L)'
;MSQVVHNEDVADAFWRAVERRAPGAFNIAADPVVDPALVGRLLGARVVAVPLPALRALVSASWRLRVQRTDPGWIDIAANVPVMSTTRAREVLGWVPAHPAEDVLAEFGRAFVHRTGRDGSAPLAG
;
A
#
# COMPACT_ATOMS: atom_id res chain seq x y z
N MET A 1 -0.24 5.71 -9.89
CA MET A 1 -1.45 4.94 -9.54
C MET A 1 -0.98 3.72 -8.79
N SER A 2 -1.38 3.54 -7.54
CA SER A 2 -0.95 2.44 -6.69
C SER A 2 -2.16 1.69 -6.15
N GLN A 3 -1.98 0.50 -5.58
CA GLN A 3 -3.05 -0.20 -4.87
C GLN A 3 -2.63 -0.46 -3.44
N VAL A 4 -3.62 -0.55 -2.55
CA VAL A 4 -3.43 -0.92 -1.15
C VAL A 4 -4.31 -2.12 -0.84
N VAL A 5 -4.01 -2.81 0.24
CA VAL A 5 -4.82 -3.92 0.76
C VAL A 5 -4.64 -4.00 2.26
N HIS A 6 -5.69 -4.34 2.99
CA HIS A 6 -5.63 -4.51 4.44
C HIS A 6 -4.82 -5.76 4.79
N ASN A 7 -4.10 -5.73 5.92
CA ASN A 7 -3.28 -6.86 6.35
C ASN A 7 -4.14 -8.12 6.64
N GLU A 8 -5.36 -7.95 7.14
CA GLU A 8 -6.29 -9.08 7.37
C GLU A 8 -6.75 -9.70 6.06
N ASP A 9 -6.98 -8.91 5.01
CA ASP A 9 -7.35 -9.44 3.69
C ASP A 9 -6.18 -10.22 3.06
N VAL A 10 -4.94 -9.78 3.30
CA VAL A 10 -3.73 -10.52 2.91
C VAL A 10 -3.64 -11.83 3.68
N ALA A 11 -3.89 -11.80 5.00
CA ALA A 11 -3.87 -13.01 5.83
C ALA A 11 -4.94 -14.04 5.38
N ASP A 12 -6.15 -13.58 5.05
CA ASP A 12 -7.21 -14.42 4.48
C ASP A 12 -6.79 -15.03 3.14
N ALA A 13 -6.15 -14.28 2.25
CA ALA A 13 -5.61 -14.81 0.99
C ALA A 13 -4.58 -15.92 1.22
N PHE A 14 -3.65 -15.72 2.18
CA PHE A 14 -2.66 -16.73 2.56
C PHE A 14 -3.33 -17.98 3.12
N TRP A 15 -4.27 -17.83 4.04
CA TRP A 15 -5.02 -18.94 4.62
C TRP A 15 -5.71 -19.77 3.54
N ARG A 16 -6.42 -19.10 2.61
CA ARG A 16 -7.12 -19.73 1.50
C ARG A 16 -6.20 -20.46 0.52
N ALA A 17 -5.01 -19.92 0.26
CA ALA A 17 -4.01 -20.57 -0.58
C ALA A 17 -3.52 -21.89 0.04
N VAL A 18 -3.29 -21.90 1.36
CA VAL A 18 -2.89 -23.10 2.11
C VAL A 18 -4.04 -24.12 2.16
N GLU A 19 -5.24 -23.68 2.52
CA GLU A 19 -6.43 -24.55 2.63
C GLU A 19 -6.74 -25.26 1.32
N ARG A 20 -6.72 -24.53 0.20
CA ARG A 20 -6.97 -25.09 -1.13
C ARG A 20 -5.76 -25.79 -1.75
N ARG A 21 -4.60 -25.74 -1.09
CA ARG A 21 -3.31 -26.23 -1.61
C ARG A 21 -3.02 -25.69 -3.01
N ALA A 22 -3.33 -24.41 -3.26
CA ALA A 22 -3.25 -23.81 -4.58
C ALA A 22 -1.84 -23.21 -4.81
N PRO A 23 -1.00 -23.81 -5.69
CA PRO A 23 0.36 -23.36 -5.88
C PRO A 23 0.45 -22.16 -6.84
N GLY A 24 1.61 -21.49 -6.78
CA GLY A 24 1.97 -20.40 -7.69
C GLY A 24 1.70 -19.01 -7.12
N ALA A 25 1.90 -18.00 -7.97
CA ALA A 25 1.76 -16.60 -7.58
C ALA A 25 0.32 -16.11 -7.67
N PHE A 26 -0.07 -15.28 -6.70
CA PHE A 26 -1.34 -14.57 -6.66
C PHE A 26 -1.07 -13.10 -6.38
N ASN A 27 -1.68 -12.21 -7.16
CA ASN A 27 -1.69 -10.79 -6.81
C ASN A 27 -2.83 -10.53 -5.85
N ILE A 28 -2.53 -9.78 -4.79
CA ILE A 28 -3.48 -9.41 -3.74
C ILE A 28 -3.50 -7.89 -3.65
N ALA A 29 -4.64 -7.30 -3.99
CA ALA A 29 -4.86 -5.87 -4.06
C ALA A 29 -6.35 -5.56 -3.86
N ALA A 30 -6.67 -4.44 -3.23
CA ALA A 30 -8.03 -3.94 -3.14
C ALA A 30 -8.29 -2.86 -4.20
N ASP A 31 -9.56 -2.81 -4.63
CA ASP A 31 -10.09 -1.73 -5.44
C ASP A 31 -10.74 -0.67 -4.52
N PRO A 32 -10.82 0.61 -4.92
CA PRO A 32 -10.27 1.19 -6.15
C PRO A 32 -8.74 1.41 -6.11
N VAL A 33 -8.17 1.64 -7.29
CA VAL A 33 -6.78 2.09 -7.42
C VAL A 33 -6.62 3.46 -6.75
N VAL A 34 -5.53 3.60 -6.00
CA VAL A 34 -5.13 4.82 -5.31
C VAL A 34 -4.46 5.77 -6.29
N ASP A 35 -5.13 6.89 -6.54
CA ASP A 35 -4.61 7.99 -7.33
C ASP A 35 -4.37 9.24 -6.45
N PRO A 36 -3.62 10.24 -6.94
CA PRO A 36 -3.36 11.46 -6.19
C PRO A 36 -4.64 12.21 -5.79
N ALA A 37 -5.71 12.11 -6.58
CA ALA A 37 -6.97 12.78 -6.30
C ALA A 37 -7.70 12.15 -5.11
N LEU A 38 -7.72 10.82 -5.01
CA LEU A 38 -8.24 10.07 -3.88
C LEU A 38 -7.46 10.42 -2.61
N VAL A 39 -6.13 10.42 -2.68
CA VAL A 39 -5.27 10.80 -1.54
C VAL A 39 -5.55 12.24 -1.11
N GLY A 40 -5.64 13.18 -2.06
CA GLY A 40 -5.98 14.57 -1.76
C GLY A 40 -7.33 14.72 -1.06
N ARG A 41 -8.36 14.01 -1.53
CA ARG A 41 -9.69 14.00 -0.89
C ARG A 41 -9.64 13.45 0.54
N LEU A 42 -8.99 12.30 0.73
CA LEU A 42 -8.90 11.64 2.04
C LEU A 42 -8.13 12.46 3.07
N LEU A 43 -7.11 13.21 2.63
CA LEU A 43 -6.30 14.06 3.51
C LEU A 43 -6.82 15.50 3.66
N GLY A 44 -7.89 15.88 2.95
CA GLY A 44 -8.32 17.28 2.87
C GLY A 44 -7.24 18.20 2.30
N ALA A 45 -6.36 17.68 1.44
CA ALA A 45 -5.17 18.35 0.95
C ALA A 45 -5.31 18.76 -0.52
N ARG A 46 -4.65 19.87 -0.88
CA ARG A 46 -4.56 20.31 -2.28
C ARG A 46 -3.51 19.51 -3.03
N VAL A 47 -3.92 18.84 -4.11
CA VAL A 47 -2.99 18.15 -5.01
C VAL A 47 -2.28 19.17 -5.88
N VAL A 48 -0.94 19.11 -5.91
CA VAL A 48 -0.09 19.97 -6.74
C VAL A 48 0.72 19.08 -7.68
N ALA A 49 0.62 19.36 -8.99
CA ALA A 49 1.43 18.68 -9.98
C ALA A 49 2.86 19.21 -9.91
N VAL A 50 3.81 18.32 -9.61
CA VAL A 50 5.24 18.64 -9.58
C VAL A 50 5.99 17.73 -10.54
N PRO A 51 7.01 18.23 -11.26
CA PRO A 51 7.85 17.37 -12.09
C PRO A 51 8.55 16.31 -11.24
N LEU A 52 8.53 15.05 -11.69
CA LEU A 52 9.14 13.92 -10.97
C LEU A 52 10.62 14.15 -10.61
N PRO A 53 11.48 14.73 -11.48
CA PRO A 53 12.87 15.01 -11.12
C PRO A 53 13.00 16.01 -9.95
N ALA A 54 12.11 17.00 -9.88
CA ALA A 54 12.10 18.00 -8.82
C ALA A 54 11.69 17.37 -7.48
N LEU A 55 10.63 16.53 -7.50
CA LEU A 55 10.21 15.76 -6.33
C LEU A 55 11.34 14.84 -5.83
N ARG A 56 11.98 14.12 -6.75
CA ARG A 56 13.12 13.23 -6.44
C ARG A 56 14.28 13.99 -5.80
N ALA A 57 14.63 15.17 -6.33
CA ALA A 57 15.69 16.01 -5.77
C ALA A 57 15.37 16.48 -4.34
N LEU A 58 14.13 16.91 -4.10
CA LEU A 58 13.65 17.34 -2.79
C LEU A 58 13.71 16.20 -1.76
N VAL A 59 13.23 15.00 -2.14
CA VAL A 59 13.27 13.82 -1.27
C VAL A 59 14.72 13.40 -0.98
N SER A 60 15.59 13.40 -1.99
CA SER A 60 17.01 13.10 -1.83
C SER A 60 17.70 14.05 -0.86
N ALA A 61 17.45 15.36 -0.98
CA ALA A 61 18.04 16.36 -0.10
C ALA A 61 17.58 16.18 1.35
N SER A 62 16.28 16.06 1.58
CA SER A 62 15.70 15.88 2.93
C SER A 62 16.07 14.55 3.58
N TRP A 63 16.22 13.47 2.80
CA TRP A 63 16.75 12.20 3.29
C TRP A 63 18.23 12.30 3.70
N ARG A 64 19.08 12.93 2.87
CA ARG A 64 20.50 13.16 3.20
C ARG A 64 20.68 14.03 4.45
N LEU A 65 19.77 14.98 4.66
CA LEU A 65 19.71 15.82 5.86
C LEU A 65 19.07 15.10 7.06
N ARG A 66 18.66 13.83 6.92
CA ARG A 66 17.96 13.02 7.93
C ARG A 66 16.67 13.65 8.46
N VAL A 67 16.07 14.55 7.69
CA VAL A 67 14.77 15.16 7.99
C VAL A 67 13.66 14.12 7.89
N GLN A 68 13.81 13.16 6.96
CA GLN A 68 12.92 12.03 6.81
C GLN A 68 13.70 10.71 6.67
N ARG A 69 13.02 9.60 6.98
CA ARG A 69 13.57 8.24 6.87
C ARG A 69 13.36 7.61 5.48
N THR A 70 12.55 8.22 4.63
CA THR A 70 12.22 7.72 3.30
C THR A 70 13.25 8.21 2.28
N ASP A 71 13.93 7.29 1.63
CA ASP A 71 14.92 7.59 0.59
C ASP A 71 14.24 7.80 -0.79
N PRO A 72 14.93 8.43 -1.77
CA PRO A 72 14.32 8.75 -3.06
C PRO A 72 13.94 7.53 -3.92
N GLY A 73 14.45 6.32 -3.63
CA GLY A 73 14.06 5.10 -4.34
C GLY A 73 12.57 4.77 -4.21
N TRP A 74 11.94 5.15 -3.09
CA TRP A 74 10.49 5.03 -2.91
C TRP A 74 9.68 5.83 -3.93
N ILE A 75 10.22 6.96 -4.40
CA ILE A 75 9.57 7.79 -5.42
C ILE A 75 9.58 7.10 -6.79
N ASP A 76 10.69 6.42 -7.12
CA ASP A 76 10.79 5.67 -8.38
C ASP A 76 9.84 4.47 -8.36
N ILE A 77 9.75 3.77 -7.23
CA ILE A 77 8.81 2.65 -7.05
C ILE A 77 7.39 3.15 -7.24
N ALA A 78 6.96 4.17 -6.49
CA ALA A 78 5.61 4.71 -6.58
C ALA A 78 5.21 5.19 -7.98
N ALA A 79 6.18 5.70 -8.75
CA ALA A 79 5.96 6.14 -10.13
C ALA A 79 5.78 4.98 -11.13
N ASN A 80 6.32 3.79 -10.83
CA ASN A 80 6.36 2.65 -11.74
C ASN A 80 5.55 1.43 -11.29
N VAL A 81 4.85 1.49 -10.15
CA VAL A 81 4.03 0.36 -9.68
C VAL A 81 2.91 0.07 -10.70
N PRO A 82 2.85 -1.15 -11.27
CA PRO A 82 1.77 -1.54 -12.15
C PRO A 82 0.51 -1.86 -11.34
N VAL A 83 -0.66 -1.61 -11.94
CA VAL A 83 -1.94 -2.05 -11.39
C VAL A 83 -2.04 -3.57 -11.57
N MET A 84 -2.29 -4.28 -10.47
CA MET A 84 -2.27 -5.72 -10.42
C MET A 84 -3.65 -6.32 -10.73
N SER A 85 -3.69 -7.42 -11.49
CA SER A 85 -4.90 -8.22 -11.67
C SER A 85 -5.04 -9.26 -10.55
N THR A 86 -6.14 -9.18 -9.81
CA THR A 86 -6.51 -10.11 -8.73
C THR A 86 -7.44 -11.24 -9.21
N THR A 87 -7.65 -11.38 -10.52
CA THR A 87 -8.55 -12.37 -11.13
C THR A 87 -8.26 -13.79 -10.65
N ARG A 88 -6.99 -14.22 -10.67
CA ARG A 88 -6.62 -15.58 -10.23
C ARG A 88 -6.94 -15.83 -8.75
N ALA A 89 -6.76 -14.82 -7.89
CA ALA A 89 -7.10 -14.94 -6.46
C ALA A 89 -8.62 -15.10 -6.28
N ARG A 90 -9.42 -14.35 -7.05
CA ARG A 90 -10.88 -14.47 -7.04
C ARG A 90 -11.34 -15.84 -7.56
N GLU A 91 -10.81 -16.30 -8.69
CA GLU A 91 -11.27 -17.52 -9.35
C GLU A 91 -10.79 -18.80 -8.63
N VAL A 92 -9.53 -18.84 -8.19
CA VAL A 92 -8.92 -20.05 -7.61
C VAL A 92 -9.09 -20.09 -6.10
N LEU A 93 -9.01 -18.93 -5.42
CA LEU A 93 -9.10 -18.83 -3.96
C LEU A 93 -10.46 -18.31 -3.47
N GLY A 94 -11.40 -18.02 -4.37
CA GLY A 94 -12.66 -17.36 -3.99
C GLY A 94 -12.43 -16.06 -3.20
N TRP A 95 -11.23 -15.48 -3.29
CA TRP A 95 -10.78 -14.40 -2.41
C TRP A 95 -11.32 -13.07 -2.93
N VAL A 96 -11.90 -12.29 -2.03
CA VAL A 96 -12.38 -10.93 -2.30
C VAL A 96 -12.00 -10.10 -1.07
N PRO A 97 -11.39 -8.91 -1.24
CA PRO A 97 -11.03 -8.07 -0.11
C PRO A 97 -12.29 -7.67 0.65
N ALA A 98 -12.28 -7.82 1.98
CA ALA A 98 -13.36 -7.37 2.84
C ALA A 98 -13.26 -5.88 3.13
N HIS A 99 -12.04 -5.31 3.04
CA HIS A 99 -11.77 -3.91 3.33
C HIS A 99 -11.58 -3.11 2.03
N PRO A 100 -12.48 -2.16 1.71
CA PRO A 100 -12.31 -1.26 0.57
C PRO A 100 -11.03 -0.43 0.70
N ALA A 101 -10.35 -0.17 -0.42
CA ALA A 101 -9.07 0.54 -0.41
C ALA A 101 -9.16 1.95 0.22
N GLU A 102 -10.30 2.63 0.08
CA GLU A 102 -10.53 3.96 0.66
C GLU A 102 -10.57 3.92 2.19
N ASP A 103 -11.25 2.93 2.76
CA ASP A 103 -11.36 2.76 4.21
C ASP A 103 -10.00 2.42 4.82
N VAL A 104 -9.25 1.54 4.15
CA VAL A 104 -7.87 1.19 4.54
C VAL A 104 -6.97 2.42 4.55
N LEU A 105 -7.05 3.27 3.52
CA LEU A 105 -6.28 4.52 3.48
C LEU A 105 -6.70 5.51 4.55
N ALA A 106 -8.00 5.65 4.81
CA ALA A 106 -8.51 6.55 5.84
C ALA A 106 -8.13 6.08 7.25
N GLU A 107 -8.18 4.78 7.51
CA GLU A 107 -7.68 4.17 8.74
C GLU A 107 -6.18 4.41 8.89
N PHE A 108 -5.39 4.11 7.85
CA PHE A 108 -3.96 4.34 7.86
C PHE A 108 -3.61 5.80 8.14
N GLY A 109 -4.28 6.75 7.47
CA GLY A 109 -4.08 8.18 7.66
C GLY A 109 -4.35 8.62 9.10
N ARG A 110 -5.46 8.16 9.70
CA ARG A 110 -5.77 8.43 11.11
C ARG A 110 -4.71 7.86 12.04
N ALA A 111 -4.31 6.61 11.84
CA ALA A 111 -3.28 5.97 12.65
C ALA A 111 -1.92 6.69 12.54
N PHE A 112 -1.59 7.19 11.35
CA PHE A 112 -0.37 7.95 11.11
C PHE A 112 -0.36 9.29 11.84
N VAL A 113 -1.46 10.05 11.76
CA VAL A 113 -1.61 11.35 12.44
C VAL A 113 -1.57 11.20 13.95
N HIS A 114 -2.27 10.21 14.50
CA HIS A 114 -2.33 9.97 15.94
C HIS A 114 -1.15 9.17 16.50
N ARG A 115 -0.23 8.73 15.62
CA ARG A 115 0.90 7.83 15.97
C ARG A 115 0.47 6.59 16.75
N THR A 116 -0.73 6.07 16.48
CA THR A 116 -1.28 4.88 17.15
C THR A 116 -0.84 3.59 16.45
N GLY A 117 0.40 3.57 15.95
CA GLY A 117 0.98 2.35 15.38
C GLY A 117 1.00 1.25 16.44
N ARG A 118 0.67 0.02 16.06
CA ARG A 118 0.89 -1.14 16.92
C ARG A 118 2.39 -1.44 16.92
N ASP A 119 2.91 -1.87 18.08
CA ASP A 119 4.26 -2.42 18.14
C ASP A 119 4.39 -3.59 17.17
N GLY A 120 5.56 -3.70 16.53
CA GLY A 120 5.83 -4.80 15.61
C GLY A 120 5.64 -6.15 16.30
N SER A 121 5.26 -7.17 15.53
CA SER A 121 5.22 -8.54 16.05
C SER A 121 6.59 -8.91 16.62
N ALA A 122 6.60 -9.70 17.70
CA ALA A 122 7.84 -10.26 18.21
C ALA A 122 8.63 -10.96 17.07
N PRO A 123 9.97 -10.92 17.11
CA PRO A 123 10.78 -11.64 16.13
C PRO A 123 10.32 -13.10 16.07
N LEU A 124 10.23 -13.67 14.86
CA LEU A 124 10.00 -15.10 14.71
C LEU A 124 11.15 -15.83 15.42
N ALA A 125 10.83 -16.52 16.52
CA ALA A 125 11.80 -17.38 17.19
C ALA A 125 12.09 -18.55 16.24
N GLY A 126 13.31 -18.55 15.69
CA GLY A 126 13.85 -19.66 14.91
C GLY A 126 14.36 -20.78 15.79
#